data_AF-A0A6B2VAC8-F1
#
_entry.id   AF-A0A6B2VAC8-F1
#
_cell.length_a   1.000
_cell.length_b   1.000
_cell.length_c   1.000
_cell.angle_alpha   90.00
_cell.angle_beta   90.00
_cell.angle_gamma   90.00
#
_symmetry.space_group_name_H-M   'P 1'
#
loop_
_entity.id
_entity.type
_entity.pdbx_description
1 polymer ?
#
loop_
_entity_poly.entity_id
_entity_poly.type
_entity_poly.pdbx_seq_one_letter_code
_entity_poly.pdbx_strand_id
1 'polypeptide(L)'
;EVDHVDDALSRGWSVLVVGRAEEVADPREARRLEERAHSAPWAGGRRPLWVRIRPARVTGRRITPAEGRDPGAEGRNQDPGSGAQDQ
;
A
#
# COMPACT_ATOMS: atom_id res chain seq x y z
N GLU A 1 3.28 -8.99 -2.05
CA GLU A 1 2.98 -7.55 -1.87
C GLU A 1 3.79 -7.11 -0.67
N VAL A 2 4.60 -6.06 -0.81
CA VAL A 2 5.30 -5.44 0.30
C VAL A 2 4.68 -4.06 0.39
N ASP A 3 4.00 -3.77 1.49
CA ASP A 3 3.40 -2.47 1.75
C ASP A 3 4.15 -1.84 2.92
N HIS A 4 4.67 -0.64 2.68
CA HIS A 4 5.13 0.21 3.77
C HIS A 4 4.24 1.45 3.75
N VAL A 5 3.41 1.60 4.79
CA VAL A 5 2.59 2.78 5.04
C VAL A 5 3.15 3.48 6.27
N ASP A 6 3.47 4.76 6.13
CA ASP A 6 3.76 5.65 7.24
C ASP A 6 2.44 6.28 7.70
N ASP A 7 1.91 5.76 8.82
CA ASP A 7 0.64 6.19 9.40
C ASP A 7 0.63 7.67 9.77
N ALA A 8 1.79 8.30 9.99
CA ALA A 8 1.88 9.72 10.34
C ALA A 8 1.66 10.66 9.15
N LEU A 9 1.83 10.17 7.91
CA LEU A 9 1.79 10.98 6.70
C LEU A 9 0.84 10.45 5.62
N SER A 10 0.09 9.36 5.85
CA SER A 10 -0.68 8.63 4.83
C SER A 10 0.09 8.44 3.51
N ARG A 11 1.41 8.31 3.63
CA ARG A 11 2.33 8.07 2.51
C ARG A 11 2.71 6.62 2.54
N GLY A 12 2.76 6.02 1.37
CA GLY A 12 3.18 4.64 1.25
C GLY A 12 3.50 4.28 -0.19
N TRP A 13 3.87 3.04 -0.37
CA TRP A 13 4.05 2.47 -1.69
C TRP A 13 3.53 1.04 -1.68
N SER A 14 2.99 0.62 -2.82
CA SER A 14 2.68 -0.78 -3.07
C SER A 14 3.45 -1.28 -4.28
N VAL A 15 3.90 -2.53 -4.24
CA VAL A 15 4.57 -3.21 -5.35
C VAL A 15 3.83 -4.50 -5.68
N LEU A 16 3.41 -4.60 -6.94
CA LEU A 16 2.79 -5.80 -7.51
C LEU A 16 3.80 -6.51 -8.40
N VAL A 17 4.05 -7.79 -8.08
CA VAL A 17 4.90 -8.68 -8.85
C VAL A 17 4.03 -9.76 -9.48
N VAL A 18 4.12 -9.92 -10.80
CA VAL A 18 3.43 -10.97 -11.56
C VAL A 18 4.47 -11.83 -12.27
N GLY A 19 4.39 -13.14 -12.11
CA GLY A 19 5.38 -14.06 -12.63
C GLY A 19 5.05 -15.51 -12.31
N ARG A 20 5.89 -16.43 -12.79
CA ARG A 20 5.72 -17.87 -12.51
C ARG A 20 6.13 -18.17 -11.07
N ALA A 21 5.25 -18.80 -10.31
CA ALA A 21 5.58 -19.35 -9.00
C ALA A 21 6.03 -20.81 -9.16
N GLU A 22 7.14 -21.16 -8.53
CA GLU A 22 7.75 -22.49 -8.57
C GLU A 22 8.13 -22.92 -7.15
N GLU A 23 7.85 -24.17 -6.81
CA GLU A 23 8.43 -24.79 -5.62
C GLU A 23 9.94 -24.96 -5.78
N VAL A 24 10.69 -24.65 -4.73
CA VAL A 24 12.12 -24.94 -4.64
C VAL A 24 12.29 -26.39 -4.16
N ALA A 25 12.32 -27.32 -5.12
CA ALA A 25 12.37 -28.75 -4.83
C ALA A 25 13.76 -29.25 -4.37
N ASP A 26 14.86 -28.52 -4.67
CA ASP A 26 16.20 -28.89 -4.21
C ASP A 26 16.36 -28.55 -2.71
N PRO A 27 16.55 -29.55 -1.83
CA PRO A 27 16.73 -29.31 -0.40
C PRO A 27 17.95 -28.43 -0.08
N ARG A 28 19.01 -28.48 -0.90
CA ARG A 28 20.19 -27.62 -0.72
C ARG A 28 19.88 -26.17 -1.05
N GLU A 29 19.05 -25.92 -2.06
CA GLU A 29 18.59 -24.58 -2.41
C GLU A 29 17.65 -24.02 -1.34
N ALA A 30 16.70 -24.81 -0.87
CA ALA A 30 15.81 -24.43 0.22
C ALA A 30 16.58 -24.06 1.49
N ARG A 31 17.59 -24.86 1.88
CA ARG A 31 18.44 -24.55 3.04
C ARG A 31 19.21 -23.23 2.89
N ARG A 32 19.76 -22.96 1.71
CA ARG A 32 20.44 -21.69 1.43
C ARG A 32 19.51 -20.48 1.54
N LEU A 33 18.23 -20.64 1.16
CA LEU A 33 17.23 -19.59 1.30
C LEU A 33 16.87 -19.37 2.77
N GLU A 34 16.71 -20.44 3.54
CA GLU A 34 16.49 -20.40 5.00
C GLU A 34 17.61 -19.62 5.71
N GLU A 35 18.87 -19.93 5.40
CA GLU A 35 20.04 -19.28 6.01
C GLU A 35 20.18 -17.79 5.65
N ARG A 36 19.54 -17.35 4.55
CA ARG A 36 19.58 -15.96 4.05
C ARG A 36 18.29 -15.20 4.28
N ALA A 37 17.26 -15.85 4.82
CA ALA A 37 15.97 -15.23 5.05
C ALA A 37 16.11 -14.18 6.14
N HIS A 38 15.69 -12.94 5.85
CA HIS A 38 15.65 -11.87 6.84
C HIS A 38 14.33 -11.85 7.63
N SER A 39 13.40 -12.75 7.30
CA SER A 39 12.06 -12.82 7.87
C SER A 39 11.72 -14.27 8.24
N ALA A 40 10.99 -14.46 9.33
CA ALA A 40 10.39 -15.74 9.66
C ALA A 40 9.21 -16.06 8.72
N PRO A 41 8.89 -17.35 8.48
CA PRO A 41 7.68 -17.73 7.77
C PRO A 41 6.43 -17.11 8.41
N TRP A 42 5.61 -16.45 7.60
CA TRP A 42 4.36 -15.84 8.06
C TRP A 42 3.26 -16.88 8.32
N ALA A 43 3.32 -18.02 7.62
CA ALA A 43 2.40 -19.14 7.80
C ALA A 43 2.91 -20.04 8.93
N GLY A 44 2.09 -20.24 9.97
CA GLY A 44 2.41 -21.20 11.03
C GLY A 44 2.45 -22.64 10.50
N GLY A 45 3.49 -23.39 10.82
CA GLY A 45 3.62 -24.79 10.40
C GLY A 45 5.03 -25.35 10.57
N ARG A 46 5.16 -26.69 10.53
CA ARG A 46 6.42 -27.43 10.74
C ARG A 46 7.18 -27.77 9.44
N ARG A 47 6.66 -27.35 8.28
CA ARG A 47 7.25 -27.63 6.96
C ARG A 47 7.44 -26.32 6.20
N PRO A 48 8.66 -25.74 6.18
CA PRO A 48 8.93 -24.57 5.37
C PRO A 48 8.84 -24.97 3.89
N LEU A 49 7.85 -24.42 3.17
CA LEU A 49 7.73 -24.52 1.72
C LEU A 49 8.33 -23.25 1.12
N TRP A 50 9.42 -23.41 0.37
CA TRP A 50 10.03 -22.32 -0.37
C TRP A 50 9.41 -22.22 -1.76
N VAL A 51 8.84 -21.06 -2.06
CA VAL A 51 8.29 -20.73 -3.38
C VAL A 51 9.12 -19.59 -3.97
N ARG A 52 9.65 -19.81 -5.17
CA ARG A 52 10.33 -18.79 -5.97
C ARG A 52 9.36 -18.21 -6.99
N ILE A 53 9.24 -16.89 -7.00
CA ILE A 53 8.56 -16.17 -8.08
C ILE A 53 9.62 -15.73 -9.09
N ARG A 54 9.43 -16.11 -10.36
CA ARG A 54 10.19 -15.62 -11.53
C ARG A 54 9.43 -14.43 -12.11
N PRO A 55 9.80 -13.17 -11.80
CA PRO A 55 9.01 -12.01 -12.22
C PRO A 55 9.00 -11.89 -13.74
N ALA A 56 7.81 -11.78 -14.32
CA ALA A 56 7.61 -11.39 -15.71
C ALA A 56 7.23 -9.91 -15.82
N ARG A 57 6.58 -9.36 -14.78
CA ARG A 57 6.23 -7.96 -14.66
C ARG A 57 6.29 -7.50 -13.20
N VAL A 58 6.78 -6.29 -12.99
CA VAL A 58 6.77 -5.60 -11.70
C VAL A 58 6.20 -4.21 -11.92
N THR A 59 5.22 -3.82 -11.12
CA THR A 59 4.64 -2.46 -11.13
C THR A 59 4.63 -1.90 -9.72
N GLY A 60 4.83 -0.59 -9.59
CA GLY A 60 4.77 0.12 -8.32
C GLY A 60 3.75 1.25 -8.35
N ARG A 61 3.14 1.54 -7.20
CA ARG A 61 2.27 2.70 -7.00
C ARG A 61 2.74 3.46 -5.77
N ARG A 62 2.87 4.78 -5.89
CA ARG A 62 3.07 5.67 -4.73
C ARG A 62 1.72 6.14 -4.23
N ILE A 63 1.53 6.08 -2.91
CA ILE A 63 0.36 6.58 -2.21
C ILE A 63 0.80 7.87 -1.54
N THR A 64 0.13 8.97 -1.89
CA THR A 64 0.28 10.27 -1.24
C THR A 64 -1.07 10.67 -0.65
N PRO A 65 -1.10 11.47 0.44
CA PRO A 65 -2.33 12.10 0.90
C PRO A 65 -3.03 12.79 -0.26
N ALA A 66 -4.36 12.67 -0.33
CA ALA A 66 -5.13 13.64 -1.07
C ALA A 66 -4.94 15.00 -0.37
N GLU A 67 -4.45 16.01 -1.09
CA GLU A 67 -4.50 17.38 -0.59
C GLU A 67 -5.94 17.69 -0.18
N GLY A 68 -6.08 18.25 1.02
CA GLY A 68 -7.34 18.26 1.77
C GLY A 68 -8.53 18.69 0.93
N ARG A 69 -9.60 17.89 0.99
CA ARG A 69 -10.93 18.46 0.84
C ARG A 69 -11.09 19.46 1.99
N ASP A 70 -10.89 20.73 1.71
CA ASP A 70 -11.23 21.82 2.63
C ASP A 70 -12.74 21.75 2.90
N PRO A 71 -13.20 21.44 4.13
CA PRO A 71 -14.62 21.49 4.46
C PRO A 71 -15.12 22.94 4.67
N GLY A 72 -14.29 23.97 4.45
CA GLY A 72 -14.54 25.35 4.87
C GLY A 72 -15.08 26.31 3.81
N ALA A 73 -15.30 25.89 2.56
CA ALA A 73 -15.61 26.81 1.46
C ALA A 73 -17.00 26.63 0.84
N GLU A 74 -18.06 26.47 1.63
CA GLU A 74 -19.44 26.65 1.12
C GLU A 74 -20.37 27.06 2.29
N GLY A 75 -20.89 28.29 2.24
CA GLY A 75 -21.96 28.74 3.16
C GLY A 75 -21.72 30.03 3.95
N ARG A 76 -20.78 30.91 3.57
CA ARG A 76 -20.87 32.32 3.99
C ARG A 76 -21.68 33.10 2.94
N ASN A 77 -23.01 32.90 2.96
CA ASN A 77 -23.91 33.81 2.28
C ASN A 77 -23.98 35.10 3.12
N GLN A 78 -23.16 36.08 2.74
CA GLN A 78 -23.36 37.46 3.17
C GLN A 78 -24.57 37.98 2.42
N ASP A 79 -25.60 38.36 3.15
CA ASP A 79 -26.76 39.05 2.62
C ASP A 79 -26.41 40.54 2.46
N PRO A 80 -26.26 41.09 1.24
CA PRO A 80 -26.03 42.51 1.07
C PRO A 80 -27.39 43.17 0.80
N GLY A 81 -27.93 43.82 1.83
CA GLY A 81 -28.85 44.96 1.77
C GLY A 81 -30.01 44.92 0.78
N SER A 82 -31.22 44.93 1.31
CA SER A 82 -32.30 45.71 0.68
C SER A 82 -32.95 46.59 1.75
N GLY A 83 -32.64 47.87 1.69
CA GLY A 83 -33.51 48.90 2.25
C GLY A 83 -34.77 49.07 1.41
N ALA A 84 -35.70 49.82 2.00
CA ALA A 84 -36.93 50.39 1.46
C ALA A 84 -38.15 49.47 1.31
N GLN A 85 -39.15 49.69 2.18
CA GLN A 85 -40.50 50.21 1.87
C GLN A 85 -41.29 50.21 3.20
N ASP A 86 -41.53 51.38 3.81
CA ASP A 86 -42.75 52.19 3.68
C ASP A 86 -44.04 51.45 4.08
N GLN A 87 -44.43 51.60 5.35
CA GLN A 87 -45.73 52.12 5.84
C GLN A 87 -45.84 51.96 7.36
#